data_AF-A0A1G8YH49-F1
#
_entry.id   AF-A0A1G8YH49-F1
#
_cell.length_a   1.000
_cell.length_b   1.000
_cell.length_c   1.000
_cell.angle_alpha   90.00
_cell.angle_beta   90.00
_cell.angle_gamma   90.00
#
_symmetry.space_group_name_H-M   'P 1'
#
loop_
_entity.id
_entity.type
_entity.pdbx_description
1 polymer ?
#
loop_
_entity_poly.entity_id
_entity_poly.type
_entity_poly.pdbx_seq_one_letter_code
_entity_poly.pdbx_strand_id
1 'polypeptide(L)'
;MRHADGREVHLTTAEFRLLTVFLERPRFVLSREQLLELTSGRAAHVFDRTIDNRVSRLRKKIQEDPARPGLITTVRGGGYSFASDVKVET
;
A
#
# COMPACT_ATOMS: atom_id res chain seq x y z
N MET A 1 0.73 5.16 -11.92
CA MET A 1 1.84 5.69 -11.09
C MET A 1 3.09 5.69 -11.95
N ARG A 2 3.93 6.71 -11.86
CA ARG A 2 5.21 6.74 -12.56
C ARG A 2 6.35 6.62 -11.55
N HIS A 3 7.32 5.77 -11.85
CA HIS A 3 8.55 5.58 -11.09
C HIS A 3 9.59 6.66 -11.40
N ALA A 4 10.63 6.76 -10.58
CA ALA A 4 11.70 7.75 -10.77
C ALA A 4 12.52 7.49 -12.05
N ASP A 5 12.60 6.24 -12.49
CA ASP A 5 13.21 5.82 -13.76
C ASP A 5 12.32 6.09 -14.99
N GLY A 6 11.16 6.73 -14.80
CA GLY A 6 10.20 7.03 -15.87
C GLY A 6 9.22 5.90 -16.19
N ARG A 7 9.33 4.74 -15.53
CA ARG A 7 8.46 3.58 -15.80
C ARG A 7 7.05 3.80 -15.26
N GLU A 8 6.04 3.55 -16.09
CA GLU A 8 4.65 3.61 -15.68
C GLU A 8 4.15 2.26 -15.16
N VAL A 9 3.52 2.29 -13.99
CA VAL A 9 2.89 1.13 -13.36
C VAL A 9 1.41 1.36 -13.19
N HIS A 10 0.64 0.42 -13.74
CA HIS A 10 -0.81 0.40 -13.64
C HIS A 10 -1.24 -0.15 -12.27
N LEU A 11 -2.01 0.65 -11.54
CA LEU A 11 -2.64 0.25 -10.28
C LEU A 11 -4.13 0.05 -10.53
N THR A 12 -4.66 -1.06 -10.03
CA THR A 12 -6.11 -1.23 -9.92
C THR A 12 -6.68 -0.23 -8.91
N THR A 13 -7.99 0.05 -8.96
CA THR A 13 -8.66 0.93 -7.99
C THR A 13 -8.39 0.51 -6.54
N ALA A 14 -8.36 -0.80 -6.27
CA ALA A 14 -8.11 -1.34 -4.93
C ALA A 14 -6.65 -1.14 -4.47
N GLU A 15 -5.67 -1.32 -5.38
CA GLU A 15 -4.25 -1.06 -5.09
C GLU A 15 -3.99 0.43 -4.90
N PHE A 16 -4.63 1.28 -5.71
CA PHE A 16 -4.52 2.73 -5.57
C PHE A 16 -5.08 3.20 -4.22
N ARG A 17 -6.27 2.75 -3.82
CA ARG A 17 -6.82 3.05 -2.49
C ARG A 17 -5.92 2.59 -1.35
N LEU A 18 -5.38 1.37 -1.45
CA LEU A 18 -4.46 0.84 -0.44
C LEU A 18 -3.20 1.72 -0.35
N LEU A 19 -2.65 2.12 -1.49
CA LEU A 19 -1.52 3.05 -1.53
C LEU A 19 -1.87 4.39 -0.89
N THR A 20 -3.02 4.97 -1.23
CA THR A 20 -3.50 6.23 -0.63
C THR A 20 -3.59 6.14 0.89
N VAL A 21 -4.17 5.06 1.44
CA VAL A 21 -4.27 4.86 2.90
C VAL A 21 -2.89 4.87 3.56
N PHE A 22 -1.89 4.23 2.95
CA PHE A 22 -0.50 4.23 3.44
C PHE A 22 0.14 5.62 3.34
N LEU A 23 -0.05 6.32 2.23
CA LEU A 23 0.55 7.64 1.99
C LEU A 23 -0.05 8.74 2.87
N GLU A 24 -1.33 8.63 3.23
CA GLU A 24 -1.99 9.52 4.19
C GLU A 24 -1.54 9.28 5.63
N ARG A 25 -1.01 8.09 5.92
CA ARG A 25 -0.65 7.64 7.28
C ARG A 25 0.78 7.06 7.31
N PRO A 26 1.81 7.84 6.90
CA PRO A 26 3.18 7.37 6.93
C PRO A 26 3.61 7.07 8.36
N ARG A 27 4.41 6.01 8.55
CA ARG A 27 4.91 5.52 9.84
C ARG A 27 3.87 5.03 10.85
N PHE A 28 2.58 5.01 10.49
CA PHE A 28 1.57 4.38 11.34
C PHE A 28 1.52 2.86 11.07
N VAL A 29 1.31 2.09 12.13
CA VAL A 29 1.03 0.66 12.02
C VAL A 29 -0.47 0.48 11.87
N LEU A 30 -0.89 -0.04 10.73
CA LEU A 30 -2.28 -0.32 10.41
C LEU A 30 -2.54 -1.81 10.48
N SER A 31 -3.52 -2.22 11.28
CA SER A 31 -3.97 -3.60 11.36
C SER A 31 -4.61 -4.03 10.05
N ARG A 32 -4.74 -5.35 9.85
CA ARG A 32 -5.42 -5.90 8.67
C ARG A 32 -6.87 -5.45 8.59
N GLU A 33 -7.55 -5.40 9.73
CA GLU A 33 -8.93 -4.93 9.85
C GLU A 33 -9.05 -3.44 9.49
N GLN A 34 -8.16 -2.59 10.02
CA GLN A 34 -8.12 -1.17 9.66
C GLN A 34 -7.88 -0.97 8.17
N LEU A 35 -6.97 -1.75 7.57
CA LEU A 35 -6.72 -1.69 6.13
C LEU A 35 -7.93 -2.18 5.32
N LEU A 36 -8.66 -3.20 5.78
CA LEU A 36 -9.92 -3.62 5.17
C LEU A 36 -10.94 -2.48 5.21
N GLU A 37 -11.17 -1.91 6.38
CA GLU A 37 -12.16 -0.86 6.59
C GLU A 37 -11.86 0.38 5.73
N LEU A 38 -10.63 0.90 5.84
CA LEU A 38 -10.19 2.11 5.14
C LEU A 38 -10.15 1.94 3.61
N THR A 39 -9.93 0.71 3.10
CA THR A 39 -9.87 0.47 1.65
C THR A 39 -11.18 0.03 1.02
N SER A 40 -12.17 -0.36 1.83
CA SER A 40 -13.42 -0.92 1.32
C SER A 40 -14.24 0.11 0.53
N GLY A 41 -14.57 1.27 1.08
CA GLY A 41 -15.49 2.21 0.41
C GLY A 41 -16.83 1.56 -0.04
N ARG A 42 -17.71 2.33 -0.68
CA ARG A 42 -19.09 1.89 -1.01
C ARG A 42 -19.23 0.70 -1.99
N ALA A 43 -18.14 0.18 -2.55
CA ALA A 43 -18.18 -0.81 -3.65
C ALA A 43 -17.34 -2.09 -3.41
N ALA A 44 -16.72 -2.28 -2.24
CA ALA A 44 -15.74 -3.37 -2.04
C ALA A 44 -16.31 -4.75 -1.67
N HIS A 45 -17.61 -4.99 -1.82
CA HIS A 45 -18.20 -6.27 -1.41
C HIS A 45 -17.93 -7.45 -2.35
N VAL A 46 -17.23 -7.30 -3.48
CA VAL A 46 -17.29 -8.33 -4.56
C VAL A 46 -15.95 -9.01 -4.90
N PHE A 47 -14.82 -8.62 -4.31
CA PHE A 47 -13.55 -9.32 -4.57
C PHE A 47 -12.78 -9.57 -3.28
N ASP A 48 -13.13 -10.68 -2.63
CA ASP A 48 -12.46 -11.24 -1.46
C ASP A 48 -11.04 -11.70 -1.83
N ARG A 49 -10.12 -10.74 -1.86
CA ARG A 49 -8.69 -11.02 -1.83
C ARG A 49 -8.18 -10.43 -0.52
N THR A 50 -7.69 -11.31 0.35
CA THR A 50 -7.11 -10.96 1.65
C THR A 50 -6.17 -9.76 1.55
N ILE A 51 -6.11 -8.93 2.60
CA ILE A 51 -5.24 -7.74 2.63
C ILE A 51 -3.78 -8.11 2.37
N ASP A 52 -3.31 -9.24 2.88
CA ASP A 52 -1.94 -9.70 2.64
C ASP A 52 -1.63 -9.86 1.14
N ASN A 53 -2.59 -10.38 0.36
CA ASN A 53 -2.46 -10.52 -1.09
C ASN A 53 -2.43 -9.17 -1.80
N ARG A 54 -3.27 -8.22 -1.36
CA ARG A 54 -3.30 -6.87 -1.93
C ARG A 54 -2.01 -6.11 -1.63
N VAL A 55 -1.52 -6.20 -0.40
CA VAL A 55 -0.22 -5.65 0.00
C VAL A 55 0.91 -6.27 -0.82
N SER A 56 0.93 -7.60 -0.96
CA SER A 56 1.97 -8.31 -1.74
C SER A 56 2.01 -7.84 -3.20
N ARG A 57 0.85 -7.71 -3.86
CA ARG A 57 0.79 -7.17 -5.23
C ARG A 57 1.23 -5.71 -5.31
N LEU A 58 0.79 -4.89 -4.36
CA LEU A 58 1.19 -3.48 -4.32
C LEU A 58 2.70 -3.34 -4.13
N ARG A 59 3.32 -4.09 -3.22
CA ARG A 59 4.77 -4.10 -3.00
C ARG A 59 5.54 -4.41 -4.28
N LYS A 60 5.14 -5.46 -5.00
CA LYS A 60 5.78 -5.84 -6.29
C LYS A 60 5.73 -4.73 -7.34
N LYS A 61 4.74 -3.84 -7.23
CA LYS A 61 4.54 -2.73 -8.15
C LYS A 61 5.34 -1.49 -7.74
N ILE A 62 5.38 -1.16 -6.45
CA ILE A 62 5.93 0.12 -5.97
C ILE A 62 7.35 0.03 -5.40
N GLN A 63 7.81 -1.16 -5.03
CA GLN A 63 9.17 -1.36 -4.54
C GLN A 63 10.06 -1.83 -5.70
N GLU A 64 10.95 -0.94 -6.14
CA GLU A 64 11.89 -1.19 -7.24
C GLU A 64 12.98 -2.19 -6.86
N ASP A 65 13.41 -2.16 -5.60
CA ASP A 65 14.52 -2.97 -5.11
C ASP A 65 14.12 -3.76 -3.86
N PRO A 66 14.07 -5.11 -3.92
CA PRO A 66 13.83 -5.95 -2.76
C PRO A 66 14.98 -5.93 -1.73
N ALA A 67 16.17 -5.43 -2.10
CA ALA A 67 17.31 -5.25 -1.20
C ALA A 67 17.26 -3.94 -0.40
N ARG A 68 16.39 -2.98 -0.77
CA ARG A 68 16.16 -1.74 -0.01
C ARG A 68 15.09 -1.95 1.07
N PRO A 69 15.13 -1.20 2.20
CA PRO A 69 14.07 -1.26 3.19
C PRO A 69 12.73 -0.94 2.51
N GLY A 70 11.83 -1.91 2.56
CA GLY A 70 10.63 -1.85 1.75
C GLY A 70 9.70 -0.71 2.15
N LEU A 71 9.15 0.02 1.19
CA LEU A 71 8.20 1.11 1.42
C LEU A 71 7.02 0.68 2.31
N ILE A 72 6.54 -0.55 2.16
CA ILE A 72 5.56 -1.14 3.06
C ILE A 72 6.26 -2.22 3.88
N THR A 73 6.33 -2.09 5.19
CA THR A 73 6.91 -3.08 6.11
C THR A 73 5.84 -3.88 6.82
N THR A 74 6.18 -5.11 7.21
CA THR A 74 5.30 -5.95 8.04
C THR A 74 5.73 -5.78 9.49
N VAL A 75 4.80 -5.36 10.35
CA VAL A 75 5.01 -5.29 11.80
C VAL A 75 4.44 -6.56 12.43
N ARG A 76 5.30 -7.38 13.03
CA ARG A 76 4.90 -8.67 13.64
C ARG A 76 3.83 -8.42 14.70
N GLY A 77 2.65 -9.04 14.53
CA GLY A 77 1.50 -8.84 15.41
C GLY A 77 0.74 -7.52 15.24
N GLY A 78 1.30 -6.53 14.52
CA GLY A 78 0.70 -5.20 14.36
C GLY A 78 0.03 -4.96 13.01
N GLY A 79 0.47 -5.62 11.93
CA GLY A 79 -0.05 -5.40 10.58
C GLY A 79 1.01 -4.82 9.65
N TYR A 80 0.72 -3.68 9.02
CA TYR A 80 1.60 -3.06 8.02
C TYR A 80 1.83 -1.59 8.29
N SER A 81 3.01 -1.10 7.89
CA SER A 81 3.34 0.33 7.98
C SER A 81 4.03 0.82 6.71
N PHE A 82 3.80 2.09 6.37
CA PHE A 82 4.58 2.76 5.35
C PHE A 82 5.86 3.34 5.97
N ALA A 83 7.02 2.81 5.58
CA ALA A 83 8.30 3.03 6.27
C ALA A 83 9.08 4.27 5.79
N SER A 84 8.51 5.06 4.89
CA SER A 84 9.14 6.27 4.37
C SER A 84 8.34 7.52 4.75
N ASP A 85 9.03 8.65 4.84
CA ASP A 85 8.40 9.96 4.74
C ASP A 85 7.65 10.10 3.41
N VAL A 86 6.54 10.83 3.45
CA VAL A 86 5.78 11.24 2.28
C VAL A 86 5.88 12.75 2.18
N LYS A 87 6.47 13.24 1.10
CA LYS A 87 6.49 14.65 0.75
C LYS A 87 5.53 14.87 -0.40
N VAL A 88 4.70 15.90 -0.29
CA VAL A 88 3.85 16.36 -1.39
C VAL A 88 4.58 17.53 -2.03
N GLU A 89 5.13 17.32 -3.22
CA GLU A 89 5.62 18.43 -4.05
C GLU A 89 4.42 19.02 -4.80
N THR A 90 4.23 20.33 -4.64
CA THR A 90 3.14 21.13 -5.24
C THR A 90 3.67 21.91 -6.42
#